data_AF-A0A662P7L4-F1
#
_entry.id   AF-A0A662P7L4-F1
#
_cell.length_a   1.000
_cell.length_b   1.000
_cell.length_c   1.000
_cell.angle_alpha   90.00
_cell.angle_beta   90.00
_cell.angle_gamma   90.00
#
_symmetry.space_group_name_H-M   'P 1'
#
loop_
_entity.id
_entity.type
_entity.pdbx_description
1 polymer ?
#
loop_
_entity_poly.entity_id
_entity_poly.type
_entity_poly.pdbx_seq_one_letter_code
_entity_poly.pdbx_strand_id
1 'polypeptide(L)'
;MLIGLHLKTYVMLAADTRTIYLSPNGKILWYDDKSEKIQKTTMGLITGAGFKPLLDSVKERLRDQVINHTDQIIEIIHQETLAFLDKYHLEYENILNTGWLFSYITLCDVEPVLRLALIHLKEGSVIKLVPEGEFVVVMPSEATPEQAKVVNKVIQEYMRPSYDTSELEGSIRYHVIVIKEIVDSLHKIYRSISKSFQVGVQLRDGRTGISPIITDKTVNFNITLNNE
;
A
#
# COMPACT_ATOMS: atom_id res chain seq x y z
N MET A 1 -3.75 1.69 -7.57
CA MET A 1 -4.63 1.85 -6.40
C MET A 1 -3.94 1.27 -5.18
N LEU A 2 -4.07 1.91 -4.01
CA LEU A 2 -3.64 1.35 -2.71
C LEU A 2 -4.83 1.29 -1.75
N ILE A 3 -4.88 0.25 -0.92
CA ILE A 3 -5.80 0.15 0.21
C ILE A 3 -4.97 -0.21 1.45
N GLY A 4 -5.17 0.53 2.54
CA GLY A 4 -4.60 0.22 3.85
C GLY A 4 -5.72 0.08 4.87
N LEU A 5 -5.74 -1.03 5.59
CA LEU A 5 -6.70 -1.32 6.64
C LEU A 5 -5.96 -1.48 7.97
N HIS A 6 -6.35 -0.72 9.00
CA HIS A 6 -5.86 -0.93 10.35
C HIS A 6 -6.89 -1.70 11.17
N LEU A 7 -6.79 -3.02 11.20
CA LEU A 7 -7.83 -3.91 11.74
C LEU A 7 -7.61 -4.23 13.23
N LYS A 8 -6.99 -3.30 13.96
CA LYS A 8 -6.50 -3.41 15.35
C LYS A 8 -5.43 -4.50 15.53
N THR A 9 -5.78 -5.77 15.40
CA THR A 9 -4.87 -6.93 15.58
C THR A 9 -3.78 -7.01 14.51
N TYR A 10 -4.12 -6.57 13.30
CA TYR A 10 -3.20 -6.56 12.18
C TYR A 10 -3.48 -5.38 11.25
N VAL A 11 -2.51 -5.08 10.41
CA VAL A 11 -2.62 -4.13 9.31
C VAL A 11 -2.59 -4.93 8.02
N MET A 12 -3.46 -4.56 7.08
CA MET A 12 -3.48 -5.12 5.73
C MET A 12 -3.17 -4.02 4.72
N LEU A 13 -2.15 -4.25 3.89
CA LEU A 13 -1.87 -3.45 2.71
C LEU A 13 -2.38 -4.22 1.49
N ALA A 14 -3.00 -3.53 0.54
CA ALA A 14 -3.36 -4.11 -0.74
C ALA A 14 -3.06 -3.17 -1.90
N ALA A 15 -2.61 -3.75 -3.00
CA ALA A 15 -2.33 -3.02 -4.23
C ALA A 15 -2.64 -3.88 -5.44
N ASP A 16 -3.24 -3.27 -6.47
CA ASP A 16 -3.39 -3.91 -7.78
C ASP A 16 -2.01 -4.12 -8.43
N THR A 17 -1.88 -5.03 -9.40
CA THR A 17 -0.57 -5.35 -9.99
C THR A 17 -0.24 -4.57 -11.27
N ARG A 18 -1.09 -3.64 -11.71
CA ARG A 18 -0.88 -2.93 -12.99
C ARG A 18 0.24 -1.91 -12.91
N THR A 19 1.17 -1.99 -13.85
CA THR A 19 2.12 -0.92 -14.19
C THR A 19 1.78 -0.42 -15.59
N ILE A 20 1.69 0.91 -15.75
CA ILE A 20 1.36 1.54 -17.03
C ILE A 20 2.63 2.20 -17.58
N TYR A 21 2.93 1.92 -18.84
CA TYR A 21 4.03 2.54 -19.55
C TYR A 21 3.48 3.66 -20.43
N LEU A 22 3.94 4.87 -20.16
CA LEU A 22 3.53 6.07 -20.86
C LEU A 22 4.61 6.48 -21.87
N SER A 23 4.19 7.02 -23.00
CA SER A 23 5.06 7.75 -23.91
C SER A 23 5.36 9.16 -23.36
N PRO A 24 6.33 9.88 -23.94
CA PRO A 24 6.69 11.24 -23.48
C PRO A 24 5.53 12.24 -23.48
N ASN A 25 4.49 12.04 -24.31
CA ASN A 25 3.30 12.89 -24.35
C ASN A 25 2.17 12.40 -23.42
N GLY A 26 2.44 11.44 -22.53
CA GLY A 26 1.47 10.91 -21.58
C GLY A 26 0.51 9.86 -22.15
N LYS A 27 0.62 9.48 -23.43
CA LYS A 27 -0.22 8.42 -23.99
C LYS A 27 0.24 7.04 -23.48
N ILE A 28 -0.72 6.23 -23.04
CA ILE A 28 -0.47 4.82 -22.68
C ILE A 28 0.05 4.06 -23.90
N LEU A 29 1.24 3.48 -23.75
CA LEU A 29 1.85 2.59 -24.74
C LEU A 29 1.40 1.15 -24.49
N TRP A 30 1.54 0.67 -23.25
CA TRP A 30 1.16 -0.68 -22.83
C TRP A 30 1.08 -0.76 -21.30
N TYR A 31 0.61 -1.89 -20.78
CA TYR A 31 0.55 -2.18 -19.35
C TYR A 31 1.05 -3.60 -19.04
N ASP A 32 1.57 -3.79 -17.83
CA ASP A 32 1.91 -5.09 -17.25
C ASP A 32 1.10 -5.32 -15.97
N ASP A 33 0.52 -6.50 -15.82
CA ASP A 33 -0.33 -6.88 -14.69
C ASP A 33 0.36 -7.86 -13.73
N LYS A 34 1.70 -7.89 -13.75
CA LYS A 34 2.52 -8.82 -12.95
C LYS A 34 3.40 -8.14 -11.92
N SER A 35 3.26 -6.83 -11.72
CA SER A 35 4.11 -6.12 -10.76
C SER A 35 3.68 -6.44 -9.34
N GLU A 36 4.59 -7.05 -8.59
CA GLU A 36 4.52 -7.10 -7.12
C GLU A 36 4.83 -5.70 -6.59
N LYS A 37 3.89 -5.12 -5.84
CA LYS A 37 4.00 -3.73 -5.35
C LYS A 37 4.28 -3.66 -3.85
N ILE A 38 3.99 -4.73 -3.12
CA ILE A 38 4.19 -4.82 -1.68
C ILE A 38 5.55 -5.44 -1.42
N GLN A 39 6.32 -4.84 -0.51
CA GLN A 39 7.66 -5.27 -0.17
C GLN A 39 7.83 -5.28 1.35
N LYS A 40 8.66 -6.20 1.85
CA LYS A 40 9.11 -6.20 3.24
C LYS A 40 10.21 -5.16 3.45
N THR A 41 10.17 -4.50 4.59
CA THR A 41 11.21 -3.59 5.07
C THR A 41 11.63 -4.04 6.47
N THR A 42 12.73 -3.51 6.98
CA THR A 42 13.21 -3.85 8.34
C THR A 42 12.22 -3.52 9.46
N MET A 43 11.18 -2.75 9.16
CA MET A 43 10.18 -2.28 10.12
C MET A 43 8.79 -2.87 9.89
N GLY A 44 8.54 -3.50 8.73
CA GLY A 44 7.22 -4.01 8.37
C GLY A 44 7.03 -4.17 6.87
N LEU A 45 5.97 -3.54 6.34
CA LEU A 45 5.59 -3.63 4.93
C LEU A 45 5.46 -2.26 4.31
N ILE A 46 5.74 -2.16 3.01
CA ILE A 46 5.56 -0.95 2.21
C ILE A 46 4.93 -1.27 0.87
N THR A 47 4.11 -0.36 0.37
CA THR A 47 3.60 -0.33 -1.00
C THR A 47 3.48 1.12 -1.48
N GLY A 48 3.19 1.33 -2.76
CA GLY A 48 3.10 2.67 -3.33
C GLY A 48 2.34 2.76 -4.64
N ALA A 49 1.87 3.98 -4.94
CA ALA A 49 1.20 4.34 -6.18
C ALA A 49 1.76 5.67 -6.69
N GLY A 50 1.91 5.78 -8.02
CA GLY A 50 2.57 6.90 -8.67
C GLY A 50 3.75 6.44 -9.53
N PHE A 51 4.84 7.20 -9.51
CA PHE A 51 6.00 6.96 -10.38
C PHE A 51 6.80 5.74 -9.94
N LYS A 52 6.65 4.63 -10.67
CA LYS A 52 7.28 3.34 -10.34
C LYS A 52 8.78 3.43 -10.04
N PRO A 53 9.62 4.10 -10.85
CA PRO A 53 11.05 4.12 -10.54
C PRO A 53 11.38 4.82 -9.22
N LEU A 54 10.69 5.92 -8.88
CA LEU A 54 10.84 6.60 -7.59
C LEU A 54 10.32 5.73 -6.44
N LEU A 55 9.18 5.07 -6.63
CA LEU A 55 8.65 4.12 -5.65
C LEU A 55 9.63 2.98 -5.37
N ASP A 56 10.22 2.42 -6.42
CA ASP A 56 11.16 1.31 -6.32
C ASP A 56 12.45 1.73 -5.58
N SER A 57 13.05 2.89 -5.92
CA SER A 57 14.22 3.41 -5.20
C SER A 57 13.98 3.55 -3.69
N VAL A 58 12.84 4.12 -3.28
CA VAL A 58 12.49 4.27 -1.86
C VAL A 58 12.32 2.90 -1.18
N LYS A 59 11.61 1.96 -1.82
CA LYS A 59 11.38 0.63 -1.24
C LYS A 59 12.67 -0.17 -1.11
N GLU A 60 13.57 -0.09 -2.09
CA GLU A 60 14.89 -0.74 -2.05
C GLU A 60 15.71 -0.20 -0.88
N ARG A 61 15.77 1.12 -0.72
CA ARG A 61 16.52 1.74 0.38
C ARG A 61 15.96 1.39 1.75
N LEU A 62 14.64 1.36 1.91
CA LEU A 62 13.98 0.96 3.17
C LEU A 62 14.08 -0.54 3.48
N ARG A 63 14.33 -1.38 2.48
CA ARG A 63 14.60 -2.81 2.69
C ARG A 63 15.98 -3.04 3.27
N ASP A 64 16.97 -2.30 2.78
CA ASP A 64 18.38 -2.56 3.08
C ASP A 64 18.89 -1.75 4.29
N GLN A 65 18.14 -0.72 4.72
CA GLN A 65 18.51 0.15 5.83
C GLN A 65 17.70 -0.12 7.09
N VAL A 66 18.38 -0.23 8.24
CA VAL A 66 17.71 -0.28 9.56
C VAL A 66 17.09 1.08 9.87
N ILE A 67 15.76 1.09 10.02
CA ILE A 67 14.98 2.28 10.37
C ILE A 67 14.62 2.26 11.86
N ASN A 68 15.13 3.23 12.60
CA ASN A 68 14.89 3.39 14.04
C ASN A 68 13.81 4.44 14.35
N HIS A 69 13.57 5.38 13.45
CA HIS A 69 12.57 6.43 13.63
C HIS A 69 11.85 6.76 12.31
N THR A 70 10.57 7.12 12.39
CA THR A 70 9.76 7.41 11.21
C THR A 70 10.25 8.60 10.40
N ASP A 71 10.94 9.55 11.04
CA ASP A 71 11.53 10.70 10.34
C ASP A 71 12.60 10.28 9.32
N GLN A 72 13.27 9.14 9.55
CA GLN A 72 14.22 8.60 8.59
C GLN A 72 13.53 8.15 7.30
N ILE A 73 12.25 7.74 7.36
CA ILE A 73 11.47 7.40 6.17
C ILE A 73 11.20 8.66 5.35
N ILE A 74 10.81 9.76 6.01
CA ILE A 74 10.58 11.05 5.34
C ILE A 74 11.88 11.51 4.67
N GLU A 75 13.00 11.43 5.38
CA GLU A 75 14.32 11.80 4.87
C GLU A 75 14.72 10.94 3.65
N ILE A 76 14.52 9.62 3.72
CA ILE A 76 14.76 8.72 2.57
C ILE A 76 13.89 9.12 1.39
N ILE A 77 12.59 9.32 1.60
CA ILE A 77 11.66 9.74 0.53
C ILE A 77 12.13 11.07 -0.08
N HIS A 78 12.53 12.03 0.76
CA HIS A 78 13.01 13.32 0.30
C HIS A 78 14.28 13.20 -0.55
N GLN A 79 15.28 12.46 -0.07
CA GLN A 79 16.55 12.25 -0.77
C GLN A 79 16.36 11.52 -2.10
N GLU A 80 15.59 10.43 -2.12
CA GLU A 80 15.29 9.69 -3.35
C GLU A 80 14.48 10.53 -4.33
N THR A 81 13.59 11.40 -3.82
CA THR A 81 12.84 12.33 -4.66
C THR A 81 13.77 13.33 -5.34
N LEU A 82 14.68 13.97 -4.60
CA LEU A 82 15.64 14.92 -5.18
C LEU A 82 16.56 14.25 -6.20
N ALA A 83 17.10 13.06 -5.87
CA ALA A 83 17.96 12.30 -6.78
C ALA A 83 17.20 11.87 -8.06
N PHE A 84 15.92 11.51 -7.93
CA PHE A 84 15.08 11.16 -9.07
C PHE A 84 14.83 12.36 -9.99
N LEU A 85 14.47 13.52 -9.43
CA LEU A 85 14.22 14.73 -10.21
C LEU A 85 15.46 15.18 -10.97
N ASP A 86 16.63 15.16 -10.33
CA ASP A 86 17.91 15.49 -10.96
C ASP A 86 18.24 14.53 -12.10
N LYS A 87 18.16 13.21 -11.85
CA LYS A 87 18.49 12.16 -12.83
C LYS A 87 17.63 12.21 -14.09
N TYR A 88 16.34 12.53 -13.95
CA TYR A 88 15.39 12.51 -15.06
C TYR A 88 15.05 13.91 -15.60
N HIS A 89 15.65 14.97 -15.04
CA HIS A 89 15.37 16.37 -15.36
C HIS A 89 13.86 16.66 -15.37
N LEU A 90 13.18 16.23 -14.31
CA LEU A 90 11.75 16.42 -14.12
C LEU A 90 11.48 17.51 -13.09
N GLU A 91 10.33 18.15 -13.21
CA GLU A 91 9.83 19.09 -12.20
C GLU A 91 9.06 18.33 -11.11
N TYR A 92 9.01 18.90 -9.90
CA TYR A 92 8.36 18.27 -8.75
C TYR A 92 6.87 17.98 -9.01
N GLU A 93 6.21 18.85 -9.77
CA GLU A 93 4.81 18.74 -10.19
C GLU A 93 4.53 17.44 -10.95
N ASN A 94 5.53 16.93 -11.68
CA ASN A 94 5.36 15.70 -12.45
C ASN A 94 5.12 14.50 -11.54
N ILE A 95 5.66 14.49 -10.32
CA ILE A 95 5.62 13.33 -9.41
C ILE A 95 4.66 13.49 -8.23
N LEU A 96 3.95 14.62 -8.10
CA LEU A 96 3.09 14.94 -6.95
C LEU A 96 2.06 13.86 -6.57
N ASN A 97 1.60 13.08 -7.55
CA ASN A 97 0.64 11.99 -7.33
C ASN A 97 1.31 10.68 -6.86
N THR A 98 2.56 10.76 -6.38
CA THR A 98 3.29 9.63 -5.80
C THR A 98 3.08 9.58 -4.30
N GLY A 99 2.77 8.40 -3.78
CA GLY A 99 2.63 8.16 -2.36
C GLY A 99 2.97 6.73 -1.96
N TRP A 100 3.31 6.59 -0.69
CA TRP A 100 3.71 5.35 -0.04
C TRP A 100 2.78 5.07 1.13
N LEU A 101 2.35 3.82 1.21
CA LEU A 101 1.57 3.29 2.30
C LEU A 101 2.41 2.21 2.97
N PHE A 102 2.62 2.33 4.28
CA PHE A 102 3.49 1.42 5.01
C PHE A 102 2.95 1.11 6.39
N SER A 103 3.27 -0.09 6.85
CA SER A 103 2.98 -0.57 8.19
C SER A 103 4.29 -0.80 8.94
N TYR A 104 4.26 -0.55 10.24
CA TYR A 104 5.43 -0.75 11.09
C TYR A 104 5.06 -0.98 12.55
N ILE A 105 5.99 -1.55 13.32
CA ILE A 105 5.94 -1.59 14.77
C ILE A 105 6.82 -0.46 15.32
N THR A 106 6.32 0.24 16.34
CA THR A 106 7.11 1.17 17.15
C THR A 106 6.82 0.94 18.63
N LEU A 107 7.64 1.50 19.52
CA LEU A 107 7.40 1.45 20.96
C LEU A 107 6.71 2.74 21.41
N CYS A 108 5.57 2.61 22.10
CA CYS A 108 4.92 3.71 22.80
C CYS A 108 4.91 3.35 24.28
N ASP A 109 5.62 4.11 25.12
CA ASP A 109 5.73 3.84 26.56
C ASP A 109 6.06 2.37 26.86
N VAL A 110 7.07 1.82 26.14
CA VAL A 110 7.56 0.43 26.14
C VAL A 110 6.66 -0.64 25.52
N GLU A 111 5.42 -0.32 25.16
CA GLU A 111 4.52 -1.28 24.50
C GLU A 111 4.69 -1.24 22.98
N PRO A 112 4.77 -2.40 22.30
CA PRO A 112 4.79 -2.45 20.85
C PRO A 112 3.43 -2.04 20.28
N VAL A 113 3.45 -1.01 19.45
CA VAL A 113 2.28 -0.48 18.76
C VAL A 113 2.43 -0.67 17.26
N LEU A 114 1.45 -1.38 16.69
CA LEU A 114 1.29 -1.51 15.25
C LEU A 114 0.73 -0.21 14.67
N ARG A 115 1.34 0.27 13.58
CA ARG A 115 0.97 1.49 12.89
C ARG A 115 0.73 1.22 11.41
N LEU A 116 -0.17 2.01 10.84
CA LEU A 116 -0.37 2.18 9.41
C LEU A 116 -0.22 3.67 9.10
N ALA A 117 0.55 4.00 8.06
CA ALA A 117 0.83 5.38 7.69
C ALA A 117 0.86 5.57 6.18
N LEU A 118 0.40 6.74 5.74
CA LEU A 118 0.50 7.22 4.38
C LEU A 118 1.44 8.44 4.34
N ILE A 119 2.34 8.47 3.35
CA ILE A 119 3.06 9.66 2.93
C ILE A 119 2.69 9.91 1.46
N HIS A 120 2.27 11.13 1.12
CA HIS A 120 1.90 11.49 -0.24
C HIS A 120 2.53 12.83 -0.64
N LEU A 121 3.21 12.90 -1.79
CA LEU A 121 3.98 14.09 -2.19
C LEU A 121 3.11 15.34 -2.35
N LYS A 122 1.88 15.18 -2.87
CA LYS A 122 0.87 16.26 -2.93
C LYS A 122 0.54 16.90 -1.58
N GLU A 123 0.84 16.23 -0.48
CA GLU A 123 0.52 16.69 0.87
C GLU A 123 1.76 17.16 1.63
N GLY A 124 2.87 17.38 0.93
CA GLY A 124 4.11 17.91 1.50
C GLY A 124 4.97 16.85 2.20
N SER A 125 4.81 15.58 1.83
CA SER A 125 5.61 14.46 2.38
C SER A 125 5.49 14.26 3.90
N VAL A 126 4.37 14.69 4.48
CA VAL A 126 4.08 14.47 5.90
C VAL A 126 3.56 13.07 6.16
N ILE A 127 3.87 12.52 7.32
CA ILE A 127 3.30 11.25 7.78
C ILE A 127 1.85 11.48 8.22
N LYS A 128 0.94 10.75 7.59
CA LYS A 128 -0.45 10.63 8.03
C LYS A 128 -0.67 9.27 8.64
N LEU A 129 -0.80 9.22 9.96
CA LEU A 129 -1.18 8.01 10.67
C LEU A 129 -2.63 7.67 10.40
N VAL A 130 -2.90 6.41 10.08
CA VAL A 130 -4.24 5.84 10.01
C VAL A 130 -4.57 5.27 11.38
N PRO A 131 -5.59 5.80 12.08
CA PRO A 131 -5.95 5.31 13.41
C PRO A 131 -6.34 3.83 13.43
N GLU A 132 -6.32 3.23 14.61
CA GLU A 132 -6.79 1.86 14.75
C GLU A 132 -8.29 1.76 14.47
N GLY A 133 -8.67 0.76 13.67
CA GLY A 133 -10.05 0.59 13.23
C GLY A 133 -10.45 1.54 12.11
N GLU A 134 -9.50 2.20 11.47
CA GLU A 134 -9.71 3.05 10.29
C GLU A 134 -9.00 2.48 9.05
N PHE A 135 -9.23 3.12 7.91
CA PHE A 135 -8.65 2.74 6.63
C PHE A 135 -8.22 3.95 5.80
N VAL A 136 -7.43 3.69 4.77
CA VAL A 136 -7.05 4.68 3.75
C VAL A 136 -7.08 4.05 2.37
N VAL A 137 -7.55 4.79 1.37
CA VAL A 137 -7.56 4.38 -0.03
C VAL A 137 -6.91 5.45 -0.89
N VAL A 138 -5.92 5.05 -1.68
CA VAL A 138 -5.35 5.89 -2.74
C VAL A 138 -5.98 5.44 -4.06
N MET A 139 -6.99 6.20 -4.49
CA MET A 139 -7.70 6.01 -5.75
C MET A 139 -6.81 6.39 -6.95
N PRO A 140 -7.01 5.77 -8.13
CA PRO A 140 -6.30 6.19 -9.33
C PRO A 140 -6.67 7.63 -9.70
N SER A 141 -5.78 8.33 -10.40
CA SER A 141 -5.96 9.74 -10.79
C SER A 141 -7.18 9.99 -11.68
N GLU A 142 -7.70 8.94 -12.31
CA GLU A 142 -8.91 8.95 -13.15
C GLU A 142 -10.22 8.83 -12.35
N ALA A 143 -10.16 8.58 -11.04
CA ALA A 143 -11.34 8.51 -10.18
C ALA A 143 -11.88 9.89 -9.81
N THR A 144 -13.21 10.06 -9.88
CA THR A 144 -13.86 11.25 -9.33
C THR A 144 -14.02 11.15 -7.81
N PRO A 145 -14.19 12.29 -7.10
CA PRO A 145 -14.48 12.27 -5.67
C PRO A 145 -15.71 11.44 -5.27
N GLU A 146 -16.75 11.42 -6.11
CA GLU A 146 -17.97 10.64 -5.88
C GLU A 146 -17.69 9.14 -5.96
N GLN A 147 -16.90 8.70 -6.93
CA GLN A 147 -16.49 7.31 -7.05
C GLN A 147 -15.62 6.89 -5.86
N ALA A 148 -14.70 7.75 -5.42
CA ALA A 148 -13.91 7.52 -4.22
C ALA A 148 -14.79 7.37 -2.96
N LYS A 149 -15.83 8.20 -2.80
CA LYS A 149 -16.79 8.10 -1.69
C LYS A 149 -17.53 6.77 -1.67
N VAL A 150 -17.91 6.24 -2.83
CA VAL A 150 -18.58 4.92 -2.93
C VAL A 150 -17.66 3.82 -2.43
N VAL A 151 -16.39 3.81 -2.85
CA VAL A 151 -15.39 2.82 -2.39
C VAL A 151 -15.18 2.93 -0.87
N ASN A 152 -15.03 4.15 -0.36
CA ASN A 152 -14.86 4.38 1.07
C ASN A 152 -16.06 3.87 1.87
N LYS A 153 -17.29 4.08 1.38
CA LYS A 153 -18.50 3.57 2.05
C LYS A 153 -18.51 2.04 2.11
N VAL A 154 -18.15 1.37 1.01
CA VAL A 154 -18.07 -0.10 0.96
C VAL A 154 -17.04 -0.61 1.98
N ILE A 155 -15.85 -0.03 2.02
CA ILE A 155 -14.83 -0.44 3.00
C ILE A 155 -15.33 -0.19 4.42
N GLN A 156 -15.91 0.97 4.70
CA GLN A 156 -16.43 1.31 6.02
C GLN A 156 -17.52 0.33 6.49
N GLU A 157 -18.39 -0.13 5.59
CA GLU A 157 -19.47 -1.08 5.89
C GLU A 157 -18.96 -2.50 6.17
N TYR A 158 -17.91 -2.92 5.45
CA TYR A 158 -17.39 -4.29 5.54
C TYR A 158 -16.12 -4.44 6.37
N MET A 159 -15.53 -3.35 6.85
CA MET A 159 -14.38 -3.43 7.75
C MET A 159 -14.82 -3.94 9.12
N ARG A 160 -14.16 -4.99 9.62
CA ARG A 160 -14.46 -5.60 10.93
C ARG A 160 -13.22 -5.60 11.84
N PRO A 161 -12.81 -4.42 12.39
CA PRO A 161 -11.64 -4.34 13.26
C PRO A 161 -11.90 -5.09 14.57
N SER A 162 -10.99 -5.97 14.97
CA SER A 162 -11.10 -6.76 16.20
C SER A 162 -9.76 -6.90 16.88
N TYR A 163 -9.76 -6.97 18.21
CA TYR A 163 -8.61 -7.39 19.02
C TYR A 163 -8.55 -8.90 19.25
N ASP A 164 -9.62 -9.62 18.87
CA ASP A 164 -9.68 -11.06 18.98
C ASP A 164 -8.79 -11.73 17.92
N THR A 165 -7.87 -12.56 18.38
CA THR A 165 -6.91 -13.31 17.56
C THR A 165 -7.32 -14.77 17.34
N SER A 166 -8.38 -15.24 18.02
CA SER A 166 -8.83 -16.64 17.95
C SER A 166 -9.21 -17.09 16.54
N GLU A 167 -9.78 -16.18 15.74
CA GLU A 167 -10.16 -16.41 14.34
C GLU A 167 -9.32 -15.59 13.35
N LEU A 168 -8.03 -15.34 13.68
CA LEU A 168 -7.17 -14.46 12.88
C LEU A 168 -7.12 -14.84 11.38
N GLU A 169 -6.96 -16.12 11.06
CA GLU A 169 -6.93 -16.59 9.67
C GLU A 169 -8.26 -16.34 8.95
N GLY A 170 -9.39 -16.61 9.62
CA GLY A 170 -10.73 -16.34 9.11
C GLY A 170 -10.95 -14.85 8.87
N SER A 171 -10.50 -14.01 9.80
CA SER A 171 -10.54 -12.54 9.67
C SER A 171 -9.70 -12.05 8.49
N ILE A 172 -8.46 -12.52 8.33
CA ILE A 172 -7.61 -12.15 7.19
C ILE A 172 -8.31 -12.55 5.88
N ARG A 173 -8.75 -13.80 5.77
CA ARG A 173 -9.44 -14.31 4.57
C ARG A 173 -10.68 -13.49 4.22
N TYR A 174 -11.48 -13.12 5.22
CA TYR A 174 -12.65 -12.27 5.03
C TYR A 174 -12.28 -10.92 4.40
N HIS A 175 -11.29 -10.22 4.94
CA HIS A 175 -10.89 -8.91 4.41
C HIS A 175 -10.23 -9.01 3.04
N VAL A 176 -9.51 -10.10 2.73
CA VAL A 176 -9.01 -10.34 1.37
C VAL A 176 -10.16 -10.50 0.37
N ILE A 177 -11.26 -11.17 0.74
CA ILE A 177 -12.45 -11.30 -0.10
C ILE A 177 -13.10 -9.92 -0.34
N VAL A 178 -13.24 -9.10 0.71
CA VAL A 178 -13.75 -7.71 0.57
C VAL A 178 -12.90 -6.91 -0.41
N ILE A 179 -11.56 -6.97 -0.29
CA ILE A 179 -10.64 -6.30 -1.20
C ILE A 179 -10.77 -6.83 -2.63
N LYS A 180 -10.94 -8.16 -2.80
CA LYS A 180 -11.19 -8.74 -4.13
C LYS A 180 -12.43 -8.14 -4.79
N GLU A 181 -13.55 -8.04 -4.08
CA GLU A 181 -14.79 -7.49 -4.63
C GLU A 181 -14.64 -6.01 -5.02
N ILE A 182 -13.86 -5.25 -4.23
CA ILE A 182 -13.52 -3.86 -4.55
C ILE A 182 -12.67 -3.80 -5.83
N VAL A 183 -11.58 -4.58 -5.92
CA VAL A 183 -10.73 -4.65 -7.12
C VAL A 183 -11.55 -5.08 -8.36
N ASP A 184 -12.39 -6.10 -8.22
CA ASP A 184 -13.30 -6.63 -9.24
C ASP A 184 -14.29 -5.59 -9.76
N SER A 185 -14.72 -4.67 -8.89
CA SER A 185 -15.58 -3.54 -9.27
C SER A 185 -14.79 -2.44 -9.97
N LEU A 186 -13.60 -2.11 -9.45
CA LEU A 186 -12.81 -0.99 -9.91
C LEU A 186 -12.10 -1.24 -11.24
N HIS A 187 -11.57 -2.45 -11.49
CA HIS A 187 -10.88 -2.73 -12.77
C HIS A 187 -11.83 -2.67 -13.98
N LYS A 188 -13.14 -2.79 -13.77
CA LYS A 188 -14.16 -2.66 -14.84
C LYS A 188 -14.35 -1.21 -15.26
N ILE A 189 -14.00 -0.27 -14.38
CA ILE A 189 -14.20 1.16 -14.54
C ILE A 189 -12.87 1.82 -14.95
N TYR A 190 -11.77 1.44 -14.30
CA TYR A 190 -10.48 2.09 -14.38
C TYR A 190 -9.47 1.27 -15.16
N ARG A 191 -8.95 1.86 -16.25
CA ARG A 191 -7.91 1.22 -17.07
C ARG A 191 -6.58 1.14 -16.34
N SER A 192 -6.38 1.95 -15.31
CA SER A 192 -5.16 1.95 -14.51
C SER A 192 -5.10 0.86 -13.44
N ILE A 193 -6.17 0.06 -13.26
CA ILE A 193 -6.25 -0.98 -12.23
C ILE A 193 -6.30 -2.35 -12.90
N SER A 194 -5.42 -3.27 -12.47
CA SER A 194 -5.55 -4.68 -12.84
C SER A 194 -6.64 -5.37 -12.02
N LYS A 195 -7.23 -6.42 -12.59
CA LYS A 195 -8.04 -7.37 -11.84
C LYS A 195 -7.20 -8.19 -10.84
N SER A 196 -5.90 -8.30 -11.08
CA SER A 196 -4.98 -9.00 -10.18
C SER A 196 -4.45 -8.03 -9.12
N PHE A 197 -4.26 -8.53 -7.91
CA PHE A 197 -3.79 -7.74 -6.78
C PHE A 197 -2.95 -8.58 -5.82
N GLN A 198 -2.29 -7.93 -4.88
CA GLN A 198 -1.52 -8.57 -3.82
C GLN A 198 -1.94 -7.98 -2.48
N VAL A 199 -1.84 -8.78 -1.42
CA VAL A 199 -2.05 -8.33 -0.04
C VAL A 199 -0.82 -8.61 0.81
N GLY A 200 -0.53 -7.71 1.73
CA GLY A 200 0.47 -7.86 2.76
C GLY A 200 -0.18 -7.69 4.12
N VAL A 201 0.18 -8.53 5.08
CA VAL A 201 -0.32 -8.49 6.46
C VAL A 201 0.85 -8.34 7.43
N GLN A 202 0.71 -7.42 8.36
CA GLN A 202 1.60 -7.28 9.52
C GLN A 202 0.79 -7.39 10.81
N LEU A 203 1.24 -8.25 11.72
CA LEU A 203 0.65 -8.43 13.04
C LEU A 203 1.34 -7.53 14.08
N ARG A 204 0.68 -7.34 15.23
CA ARG A 204 1.26 -6.62 16.39
C ARG A 204 2.53 -7.24 16.95
N ASP A 205 2.70 -8.56 16.82
CA ASP A 205 3.88 -9.28 17.26
C ASP A 205 5.07 -9.18 16.27
N GLY A 206 4.93 -8.37 15.22
CA GLY A 206 5.98 -8.12 14.22
C GLY A 206 5.95 -9.10 13.05
N ARG A 207 5.19 -10.21 13.11
CA ARG A 207 5.10 -11.14 11.98
C ARG A 207 4.55 -10.47 10.74
N THR A 208 5.19 -10.74 9.61
CA THR A 208 4.78 -10.24 8.30
C THR A 208 4.61 -11.37 7.30
N GLY A 209 3.66 -11.20 6.39
CA GLY A 209 3.47 -12.08 5.25
C GLY A 209 2.90 -11.32 4.06
N ILE A 210 3.29 -11.74 2.86
CA ILE A 210 2.79 -11.18 1.59
C ILE A 210 2.20 -12.35 0.80
N SER A 211 1.00 -12.18 0.27
CA SER A 211 0.37 -13.18 -0.57
C SER A 211 1.11 -13.33 -1.91
N PRO A 212 0.98 -14.46 -2.61
CA PRO A 212 1.18 -14.46 -4.06
C PRO A 212 0.21 -13.48 -4.74
N ILE A 213 0.41 -13.20 -6.02
CA ILE A 213 -0.56 -12.44 -6.82
C ILE A 213 -1.90 -13.19 -6.86
N ILE A 214 -2.94 -12.53 -6.37
CA ILE A 214 -4.31 -13.00 -6.35
C ILE A 214 -4.96 -12.63 -7.69
N THR A 215 -5.56 -13.63 -8.32
CA THR A 215 -6.31 -13.53 -9.57
C THR A 215 -7.66 -14.22 -9.39
N ASP A 216 -8.54 -14.19 -10.40
CA ASP A 216 -9.78 -14.99 -10.37
C ASP A 216 -9.57 -16.50 -10.24
N LYS A 217 -8.40 -16.98 -10.66
CA LYS A 217 -8.06 -18.40 -10.60
C LYS A 217 -7.43 -18.79 -9.26
N THR A 218 -6.97 -17.80 -8.49
CA THR A 218 -6.29 -18.02 -7.22
C THR A 218 -7.34 -17.98 -6.10
N VAL A 219 -7.80 -19.16 -5.66
CA VAL A 219 -8.73 -19.29 -4.51
C VAL A 219 -7.97 -19.29 -3.18
N ASN A 220 -6.67 -19.59 -3.21
CA ASN A 220 -5.84 -19.72 -2.02
C ASN A 220 -5.04 -18.43 -1.77
N PHE A 221 -5.28 -17.81 -0.62
CA PHE A 221 -4.66 -16.56 -0.22
C PHE A 221 -3.37 -16.76 0.59
N ASN A 222 -2.92 -18.01 0.78
CA ASN A 222 -1.84 -18.46 1.67
C ASN A 222 -0.81 -17.37 2.01
N ILE A 223 -1.08 -16.63 3.07
CA ILE A 223 -0.13 -15.69 3.65
C ILE A 223 0.65 -16.47 4.70
N THR A 224 1.91 -16.78 4.39
CA THR A 224 2.80 -17.37 5.39
C THR A 224 3.38 -16.24 6.23
N LEU A 225 3.01 -16.21 7.51
CA LEU A 225 3.49 -15.23 8.47
C LEU A 225 4.82 -15.71 9.05
N ASN A 226 5.88 -14.96 8.80
CA ASN A 226 7.22 -15.28 9.29
C ASN A 226 7.62 -14.27 10.38
N ASN A 227 8.35 -14.76 11.39
CA ASN A 227 9.26 -13.91 12.16
C ASN A 227 10.49 -13.69 11.26
N GLU A 228 10.89 -12.43 11.07
CA GLU A 228 12.22 -12.14 10.51
C GLU A 228 13.32 -12.48 11.52
#